data_AF-A0AAV8R863-F1
#
_entry.id   AF-A0AAV8R863-F1
#
_cell.length_a   1.000
_cell.length_b   1.000
_cell.length_c   1.000
_cell.angle_alpha   90.00
_cell.angle_beta   90.00
_cell.angle_gamma   90.00
#
_symmetry.space_group_name_H-M   'P 1'
#
loop_
_entity.id
_entity.type
_entity.pdbx_description
1 polymer ?
#
loop_
_entity_poly.entity_id
_entity_poly.type
_entity_poly.pdbx_seq_one_letter_code
_entity_poly.pdbx_strand_id
1 'polypeptide(L)' 'MLSRLIKIAEEFNIAVYITNQVIADPGGGLFISDPKKPAGGHVLAHSVTIRLMLRKGKGEQRITPGGITDVKD' A
#
# COMPACT_ATOMS: atom_id res chain seq x y z
N MET A 1 -12.87 7.02 9.17
CA MET A 1 -11.62 6.91 9.96
C MET A 1 -10.43 7.49 9.20
N LEU A 2 -10.14 7.03 7.97
CA LEU A 2 -9.07 7.58 7.13
C LEU A 2 -9.19 9.09 6.88
N SER A 3 -10.40 9.59 6.62
CA SER A 3 -10.66 11.03 6.48
C SER A 3 -10.31 11.87 7.71
N ARG A 4 -10.30 11.29 8.91
CA ARG A 4 -9.87 11.99 10.13
C ARG A 4 -8.35 12.06 10.22
N LEU A 5 -7.66 10.99 9.81
CA LEU A 5 -6.19 10.96 9.78
C LEU A 5 -5.64 12.00 8.80
N ILE A 6 -6.26 12.13 7.62
CA ILE A 6 -5.87 13.16 6.63
C ILE A 6 -6.04 14.56 7.21
N LYS A 7 -7.19 14.86 7.84
CA LYS A 7 -7.43 16.17 8.46
C LYS A 7 -6.39 16.52 9.52
N ILE A 8 -6.03 15.57 10.38
CA ILE A 8 -5.01 15.80 11.42
C ILE A 8 -3.62 15.99 10.77
N ALA A 9 -3.30 15.23 9.73
CA ALA A 9 -2.04 15.39 8.99
C ALA A 9 -1.90 16.79 8.38
N GLU A 10 -2.96 17.29 7.75
CA GLU A 10 -3.01 18.62 7.12
C GLU A 10 -3.02 19.76 8.16
N GLU A 11 -3.80 19.62 9.22
CA GLU A 11 -3.98 20.67 10.24
C GLU A 11 -2.72 20.87 11.10
N PHE A 12 -2.01 19.80 11.43
CA PHE A 12 -0.83 19.85 12.31
C PHE A 12 0.48 19.66 11.55
N ASN A 13 0.45 19.53 10.22
CA ASN A 13 1.60 19.26 9.37
C ASN A 13 2.45 18.06 9.85
N ILE A 14 1.76 16.98 10.24
CA ILE A 14 2.39 15.76 10.74
C ILE A 14 2.43 14.67 9.68
N ALA A 15 3.49 13.85 9.70
CA ALA A 15 3.59 12.70 8.82
C ALA A 15 2.75 11.53 9.35
N VAL A 16 1.86 11.00 8.51
CA VAL A 16 1.03 9.82 8.83
C VAL A 16 1.40 8.67 7.92
N TYR A 17 1.79 7.54 8.52
CA TYR A 17 2.10 6.30 7.82
C TYR A 17 1.15 5.19 8.27
N ILE A 18 0.70 4.39 7.31
CA ILE A 18 -0.21 3.28 7.56
C ILE A 18 0.44 2.00 7.05
N THR A 19 0.56 1.00 7.93
CA THR A 19 0.95 -0.35 7.53
C THR A 19 -0.29 -1.13 7.11
N ASN A 20 -0.21 -1.79 5.96
CA ASN A 20 -1.29 -2.64 5.49
C ASN A 20 -0.80 -4.08 5.30
N GLN A 21 -1.66 -5.04 5.64
CA GLN A 21 -1.39 -6.45 5.41
C GLN A 21 -1.79 -6.85 3.99
N VAL A 22 -1.15 -7.90 3.47
CA VAL A 22 -1.46 -8.50 2.17
C VAL A 22 -2.19 -9.82 2.37
N ILE A 23 -3.20 -10.07 1.55
CA ILE A 23 -4.03 -11.27 1.56
C ILE A 23 -3.79 -12.02 0.23
N ALA A 24 -3.84 -13.34 0.27
CA ALA A 24 -3.79 -14.15 -0.94
C ALA A 24 -5.08 -13.96 -1.76
N ASP A 25 -4.95 -13.82 -3.07
CA ASP A 25 -6.08 -13.77 -3.98
C ASP A 25 -6.28 -15.12 -4.69
N PRO A 26 -7.22 -15.97 -4.26
CA PRO A 26 -7.42 -17.30 -4.83
C PRO A 26 -8.08 -17.26 -6.23
N GLY A 27 -8.62 -16.11 -6.66
CA GLY A 27 -9.27 -15.95 -7.96
C GLY A 27 -8.33 -15.59 -9.11
N GLY A 28 -7.06 -15.29 -8.81
CA GLY A 28 -6.04 -15.06 -9.82
C GLY A 28 -5.59 -16.38 -10.43
N GLY A 29 -5.99 -16.66 -11.67
CA GLY A 29 -5.55 -17.86 -12.39
C GLY A 29 -4.02 -17.99 -12.47
N LEU A 30 -3.54 -19.15 -12.93
CA LEU A 30 -2.13 -19.59 -13.04
C LEU A 30 -1.14 -18.62 -13.71
N PHE A 31 -1.60 -17.48 -14.24
CA PHE A 31 -0.80 -16.49 -14.98
C PHE A 31 -0.56 -15.17 -14.22
N ILE A 32 -1.05 -15.01 -12.98
CA ILE A 32 -0.72 -13.84 -12.16
C ILE A 32 0.61 -14.06 -11.42
N SER A 33 1.60 -13.22 -11.72
CA SER A 33 2.98 -13.32 -11.22
C SER A 33 3.16 -12.95 -9.74
N ASP A 34 2.18 -12.29 -9.10
CA ASP A 34 2.10 -12.18 -7.64
C ASP A 34 0.64 -12.23 -7.16
N PRO A 35 0.20 -13.35 -6.55
CA PRO A 35 -1.19 -13.54 -6.12
C PRO A 35 -1.50 -12.81 -4.80
N LYS A 36 -0.80 -11.71 -4.49
CA LYS A 36 -0.95 -10.97 -3.24
C LYS A 36 -1.65 -9.65 -3.48
N LYS A 37 -2.81 -9.45 -2.85
CA LYS A 37 -3.54 -8.19 -2.87
C LYS A 37 -3.48 -7.49 -1.51
N PRO A 38 -3.32 -6.15 -1.46
CA PRO A 38 -3.44 -5.40 -0.21
C PRO A 38 -4.86 -5.48 0.34
N ALA A 39 -5.01 -5.57 1.66
CA ALA A 39 -6.32 -5.53 2.31
C ALA A 39 -6.95 -4.11 2.19
N GLY A 40 -8.28 -4.02 2.26
CA GLY A 40 -9.00 -2.73 2.31
C GLY A 40 -9.52 -2.18 0.97
N GLY A 41 -9.31 -2.89 -0.14
CA GLY A 41 -9.94 -2.59 -1.44
C GLY A 41 -9.70 -1.16 -1.95
N HIS A 42 -10.66 -0.63 -2.70
CA HIS A 42 -10.56 0.70 -3.33
C HIS A 42 -10.54 1.87 -2.32
N VAL A 43 -11.13 1.70 -1.14
CA VAL A 43 -11.21 2.77 -0.13
C VAL A 43 -9.83 3.19 0.33
N LEU A 44 -8.97 2.21 0.68
CA LEU A 44 -7.59 2.50 1.06
C LEU A 44 -6.74 2.88 -0.14
N ALA A 45 -7.03 2.35 -1.33
CA ALA A 45 -6.32 2.72 -2.55
C ALA A 45 -6.49 4.20 -2.92
N HIS A 46 -7.67 4.78 -2.70
CA HIS A 46 -7.97 6.18 -3.05
C HIS A 46 -7.69 7.18 -1.92
N SER A 47 -7.66 6.73 -0.67
CA SER A 47 -7.43 7.62 0.48
C SER A 47 -5.96 7.90 0.78
N VAL A 48 -5.02 7.28 0.07
CA VAL A 48 -3.58 7.37 0.38
C VAL A 48 -2.83 7.99 -0.80
N THR A 49 -1.93 8.92 -0.51
CA THR A 49 -1.16 9.64 -1.53
C THR A 49 -0.06 8.76 -2.11
N ILE A 50 0.71 8.13 -1.22
CA ILE A 50 1.87 7.31 -1.59
C ILE A 50 1.66 5.87 -1.13
N ARG A 51 1.90 4.91 -2.02
CA ARG A 51 1.86 3.48 -1.70
C ARG A 51 3.24 2.85 -1.91
N LEU A 52 3.68 2.05 -0.94
CA LEU A 52 4.93 1.31 -0.99
C LEU A 52 4.66 -0.19 -0.83
N MET A 53 5.01 -0.98 -1.83
CA MET A 53 4.98 -2.44 -1.78
C MET A 53 6.34 -2.96 -1.34
N LEU A 54 6.45 -3.38 -0.08
CA LEU A 54 7.70 -3.94 0.44
C LEU A 54 7.77 -5.45 0.16
N ARG A 55 8.88 -5.90 -0.45
CA ARG A 55 9.23 -7.31 -0.60
C ARG A 55 10.56 -7.62 0.04
N LYS A 56 10.71 -8.89 0.46
CA LYS A 56 11.99 -9.40 0.96
C LYS A 56 12.97 -9.52 -0.21
N GLY A 57 14.13 -8.87 -0.09
CA GLY A 57 15.25 -9.01 -1.03
C GLY A 57 16.18 -10.16 -0.65
N LYS A 58 17.41 -10.14 -1.19
CA LYS A 58 18.45 -11.11 -0.78
C LYS A 58 18.97 -10.78 0.63
N GLY A 59 19.22 -11.80 1.44
CA GLY A 59 19.71 -11.64 2.81
C GLY A 59 18.73 -10.84 3.69
N GLU A 60 19.24 -9.80 4.34
CA GLU A 60 18.46 -8.92 5.23
C GLU A 60 17.78 -7.75 4.51
N GLN A 61 17.98 -7.60 3.20
CA GLN A 61 17.47 -6.45 2.46
C GLN A 61 15.94 -6.48 2.31
N ARG A 62 15.34 -5.29 2.24
CA ARG A 62 13.95 -5.07 1.84
C ARG A 62 13.95 -4.17 0.61
N ILE A 63 13.15 -4.54 -0.38
CA ILE A 63 13.08 -3.85 -1.66
C ILE A 63 11.66 -3.36 -1.89
N THR A 64 11.52 -2.28 -2.66
CA THR A 64 10.24 -1.79 -3.16
C THR A 64 10.22 -1.96 -4.68
N PRO A 65 9.88 -3.16 -5.20
CA PRO A 65 9.88 -3.42 -6.63
C PRO A 65 8.71 -2.64 -7.26
N GLY A 66 9.03 -1.55 -7.98
CA GLY A 66 8.05 -0.62 -8.55
C GLY A 66 8.24 0.84 -8.13
N GLY A 67 9.13 1.12 -7.16
CA GLY A 67 9.38 2.49 -6.69
C GLY A 67 8.23 3.07 -5.88
N ILE A 68 8.25 4.39 -5.72
CA ILE A 68 7.16 5.16 -5.09
C ILE A 68 6.04 5.25 -6.12
N THR A 69 4.97 4.48 -5.94
CA THR A 69 3.78 4.62 -6.79
C THR A 69 2.92 5.74 -6.21
N ASP A 70 2.97 6.91 -6.84
CA ASP A 70 2.10 8.04 -6.59
C ASP A 70 0.79 7.76 -7.31
N VAL A 71 -0.31 7.61 -6.58
CA VAL A 71 -1.62 7.34 -7.18
C VAL A 71 -2.21 8.69 -7.59
N LYS A 72 -1.88 9.15 -8.79
CA LYS A 72 -2.76 10.06 -9.54
C LYS A 72 -3.64 9.20 -10.43
N ASP A 73 -4.75 8.79 -9.83
CA ASP A 73 -5.91 8.09 -10.43
C ASP A 73 -5.64 6.74 -11.14
#